data_AF-A0A3D0SX54-F1
#
_entry.id   AF-A0A3D0SX54-F1
#
_cell.length_a   1.000
_cell.length_b   1.000
_cell.length_c   1.000
_cell.angle_alpha   90.00
_cell.angle_beta   90.00
_cell.angle_gamma   90.00
#
_symmetry.space_group_name_H-M   'P 1'
#
loop_
_entity.id
_entity.type
_entity.pdbx_description
1 polymer ?
#
loop_
_entity_poly.entity_id
_entity_poly.type
_entity_poly.pdbx_seq_one_letter_code
_entity_poly.pdbx_strand_id
1 'polypeptide(L)' 'MNEVPVIAQKAPYPIELKAGKTYYWCRCGRSQRQPFCDGSHTGTEFEPVPLTATQSETVYLCGCKRTKNQPFCDGAHQTL' A
#
# COMPACT_ATOMS: atom_id res chain seq x y z
N MET A 1 9.26 -1.00 -20.50
CA MET A 1 9.83 -1.87 -19.45
C MET A 1 8.78 -1.91 -18.36
N ASN A 2 8.31 -3.10 -17.96
CA ASN A 2 7.37 -3.20 -16.86
C ASN A 2 8.17 -3.04 -15.57
N GLU A 3 8.16 -1.82 -15.01
CA GLU A 3 8.70 -1.54 -13.70
C GLU A 3 7.98 -2.40 -12.66
N VAL A 4 8.75 -2.87 -11.69
CA VAL A 4 8.30 -3.78 -10.65
C VAL A 4 8.35 -3.03 -9.32
N PRO A 5 7.27 -3.02 -8.51
CA PRO A 5 7.28 -2.24 -7.28
C PRO A 5 8.27 -2.82 -6.28
N VAL A 6 8.91 -1.92 -5.53
CA VAL A 6 9.87 -2.29 -4.50
C VAL A 6 9.13 -2.92 -3.33
N ILE A 7 9.67 -4.02 -2.79
CA ILE A 7 9.15 -4.61 -1.56
C ILE A 7 9.57 -3.69 -0.42
N ALA A 8 8.63 -2.96 0.19
CA ALA A 8 8.93 -2.16 1.36
C ALA A 8 9.19 -3.03 2.59
N GLN A 9 8.38 -4.09 2.77
CA GLN A 9 8.62 -5.17 3.73
C GLN A 9 7.84 -6.43 3.34
N LYS A 10 8.29 -7.61 3.80
CA LYS A 10 7.57 -8.90 3.64
C LYS A 10 6.53 -9.15 4.73
N ALA A 11 5.77 -8.12 5.10
CA ALA A 11 4.70 -8.19 6.11
C ALA A 11 3.65 -7.10 5.86
N PRO A 12 2.40 -7.24 6.35
CA PRO A 12 1.41 -6.17 6.28
C PRO A 12 1.71 -5.02 7.26
N TYR A 13 1.08 -3.87 7.02
CA TYR A 13 1.00 -2.77 7.97
C TYR A 13 -0.40 -2.75 8.62
N PRO A 14 -0.54 -2.99 9.93
CA PRO A 14 -1.79 -2.79 10.64
C PRO A 14 -2.06 -1.29 10.82
N ILE A 15 -3.16 -0.79 10.27
CA ILE A 15 -3.53 0.63 10.35
C ILE A 15 -4.98 0.78 10.77
N GLU A 16 -5.21 1.62 11.77
CA GLU A 16 -6.56 2.11 12.10
C GLU A 16 -6.99 3.17 11.06
N LEU A 17 -7.96 2.81 10.23
CA LEU A 17 -8.64 3.75 9.36
C LEU A 17 -9.69 4.51 10.14
N LYS A 18 -9.95 5.76 9.72
CA LYS A 18 -11.01 6.61 10.26
C LYS A 18 -12.10 6.76 9.21
N ALA A 19 -13.35 6.48 9.58
CA ALA A 19 -14.51 6.63 8.70
C ALA A 19 -14.54 8.01 8.03
N GLY A 20 -14.89 8.04 6.75
CA GLY A 20 -14.97 9.25 5.92
C GLY A 20 -13.62 9.81 5.47
N LYS A 21 -12.48 9.26 5.94
CA LYS A 21 -11.15 9.71 5.51
C LYS A 21 -10.66 8.91 4.30
N THR A 22 -10.11 9.63 3.33
CA THR A 22 -9.36 9.03 2.22
C THR A 22 -7.87 8.98 2.54
N TYR A 23 -7.29 7.82 2.29
CA TYR A 23 -5.87 7.54 2.40
C TYR A 23 -5.33 7.18 1.02
N TYR A 24 -4.03 7.39 0.80
CA TYR A 24 -3.38 7.06 -0.47
C TYR A 24 -2.32 6.01 -0.19
N TRP A 25 -2.59 4.75 -0.55
CA TRP A 25 -1.66 3.64 -0.35
C TRP A 25 -0.50 3.71 -1.34
N CYS A 26 0.72 3.52 -0.83
CA CYS A 26 1.93 3.50 -1.64
C CYS A 26 1.99 2.20 -2.46
N ARG A 27 1.80 2.30 -3.78
CA ARG A 27 1.92 1.19 -4.73
C ARG A 27 3.36 0.90 -5.15
N CYS A 28 4.21 1.92 -5.25
CA CYS A 28 5.59 1.78 -5.75
C CYS A 28 6.59 1.15 -4.76
N GLY A 29 6.29 1.18 -3.45
CA GLY A 29 7.18 0.70 -2.40
C GLY A 29 8.30 1.66 -1.97
N ARG A 30 8.45 2.81 -2.65
CA ARG A 30 9.54 3.77 -2.42
C ARG A 30 9.28 4.80 -1.29
N SER A 31 8.03 4.89 -0.81
CA SER A 31 7.66 5.85 0.24
C SER A 31 8.41 5.59 1.54
N GLN A 32 8.85 6.66 2.21
CA GLN A 32 9.41 6.66 3.55
C GLN A 32 8.32 6.72 4.63
N ARG A 33 7.06 6.97 4.24
CA ARG A 33 5.87 7.04 5.11
C ARG A 33 4.95 5.83 4.91
N GLN A 34 5.52 4.64 4.73
CA GLN A 34 4.74 3.41 4.56
C GLN A 34 3.68 3.25 5.65
N PRO A 35 2.49 2.73 5.32
CA PRO A 35 2.07 2.20 4.02
C PRO A 35 1.55 3.26 3.02
N PHE A 36 1.65 4.55 3.35
CA PHE A 36 1.04 5.62 2.58
C PHE A 36 2.01 6.30 1.61
N CYS A 37 1.47 6.92 0.58
CA CYS A 37 2.22 7.69 -0.40
C CYS A 37 2.76 8.98 0.21
N ASP A 38 4.00 9.33 -0.17
CA ASP A 38 4.68 10.57 0.21
C ASP A 38 5.23 11.35 -1.00
N GLY A 39 4.87 10.92 -2.22
CA GLY A 39 5.39 11.49 -3.47
C GLY A 39 6.61 10.76 -4.06
N SER A 40 7.23 9.81 -3.36
CA SER A 40 8.42 9.07 -3.85
C SER A 40 8.16 8.18 -5.09
N HIS A 41 6.95 8.19 -5.64
CA HIS A 41 6.60 7.52 -6.90
C HIS A 41 6.86 8.38 -8.14
N THR A 42 7.15 9.69 -7.99
CA THR A 42 7.45 10.56 -9.13
C THR A 42 8.61 10.00 -9.96
N GLY A 43 8.42 9.93 -11.29
CA GLY A 43 9.39 9.35 -12.22
C GLY A 43 9.25 7.84 -12.44
N THR A 44 8.20 7.23 -11.90
CA THR A 44 7.88 5.80 -12.02
C THR A 44 6.53 5.61 -12.70
N GLU A 45 6.17 4.41 -13.14
CA GLU A 45 4.83 4.14 -13.71
C GLU A 45 3.73 3.95 -12.64
N PHE A 46 4.06 4.07 -11.35
CA PHE A 46 3.15 3.78 -10.26
C PHE A 46 2.44 5.03 -9.76
N GLU A 47 1.10 4.97 -9.73
CA GLU A 47 0.27 5.91 -8.98
C GLU A 47 -0.19 5.32 -7.64
N PRO A 48 -0.39 6.14 -6.60
CA PRO A 48 -0.94 5.67 -5.33
C PRO A 48 -2.41 5.26 -5.48
N VAL A 49 -2.82 4.27 -4.71
CA VAL A 49 -4.21 3.77 -4.74
C VAL A 49 -5.04 4.48 -3.68
N PRO A 50 -6.13 5.17 -4.03
CA PRO A 50 -7.03 5.79 -3.05
C PRO A 50 -7.79 4.72 -2.27
N LEU A 51 -7.91 4.94 -0.97
CA LEU A 51 -8.64 4.12 -0.02
C LEU A 51 -9.52 5.03 0.83
N THR A 52 -10.82 5.07 0.54
CA THR A 52 -11.78 5.78 1.38
C THR A 52 -12.36 4.81 2.40
N ALA A 53 -12.14 5.09 3.68
CA ALA A 53 -12.66 4.27 4.75
C ALA A 53 -14.14 4.58 4.99
N THR A 54 -15.01 3.57 4.87
CA THR A 54 -16.45 3.71 5.17
C THR A 54 -16.73 3.61 6.66
N GLN A 55 -15.90 2.87 7.39
CA GLN A 55 -15.97 2.70 8.84
C GLN A 55 -14.59 2.85 9.47
N SER A 56 -14.56 3.11 10.78
CA SER A 56 -13.32 3.17 11.54
C SER A 56 -12.96 1.75 12.00
N GLU A 57 -11.89 1.20 11.44
CA GLU A 57 -11.46 -0.17 11.73
C GLU A 57 -9.97 -0.35 11.51
N THR A 58 -9.38 -1.37 12.15
CA THR A 58 -8.01 -1.77 11.84
C THR A 58 -8.00 -2.67 10.62
N VAL A 59 -7.29 -2.25 9.58
CA VAL A 59 -7.05 -3.05 8.38
C VAL A 59 -5.57 -3.39 8.25
N TYR A 60 -5.28 -4.36 7.40
CA TYR A 60 -3.92 -4.76 7.07
C TYR A 60 -3.59 -4.35 5.64
N LEU A 61 -2.80 -3.28 5.49
CA LEU A 61 -2.37 -2.81 4.16
C LEU A 61 -1.13 -3.55 3.68
N CYS A 62 -1.04 -3.80 2.39
CA CYS A 62 0.05 -4.56 1.81
C CYS A 62 1.39 -3.79 1.91
N GLY A 63 2.41 -4.43 2.50
CA GLY A 63 3.78 -3.92 2.55
C GLY A 63 4.68 -4.41 1.40
N CYS A 64 4.41 -5.61 0.85
CA CYS A 64 5.27 -6.20 -0.18
C CYS A 64 4.97 -5.71 -1.60
N LYS A 65 3.84 -5.03 -1.80
CA LYS A 65 3.36 -4.47 -3.07
C LYS A 65 3.04 -5.52 -4.14
N ARG A 66 2.87 -6.78 -3.73
CA ARG A 66 2.47 -7.92 -4.60
C ARG A 66 1.06 -8.42 -4.39
N THR A 67 0.27 -7.72 -3.57
CA THR A 67 -1.13 -8.06 -3.37
C THR A 67 -1.92 -7.98 -4.68
N LYS A 68 -2.79 -8.95 -4.90
CA LYS A 68 -3.82 -8.93 -5.94
C LYS A 68 -5.10 -8.24 -5.45
N ASN A 69 -5.23 -8.03 -4.14
CA ASN A 69 -6.34 -7.35 -3.48
C ASN A 69 -5.92 -5.95 -2.99
N GLN A 70 -5.37 -5.12 -3.88
CA GLN A 70 -4.90 -3.78 -3.53
C GLN A 70 -6.04 -2.94 -2.90
N PRO A 71 -5.77 -2.16 -1.84
CA PRO A 71 -4.48 -1.97 -1.14
C PRO A 71 -4.23 -2.95 0.01
N PHE A 72 -5.13 -3.91 0.25
CA PHE A 72 -5.11 -4.81 1.38
C PHE A 72 -4.11 -5.96 1.24
N CYS A 73 -3.70 -6.53 2.36
CA CYS A 73 -2.88 -7.73 2.38
C CYS A 73 -3.72 -8.96 2.03
N ASP A 74 -3.20 -9.80 1.13
CA ASP A 74 -3.78 -11.08 0.71
C ASP A 74 -2.84 -12.27 1.00
N GLY A 75 -1.75 -12.03 1.73
CA GLY A 75 -0.75 -13.06 2.04
C GLY A 75 0.32 -13.26 0.97
N ALA A 76 0.31 -12.55 -0.16
CA ALA A 76 1.29 -12.72 -1.23
C ALA A 76 2.76 -12.64 -0.76
N HIS A 77 3.05 -11.93 0.33
CA HIS A 77 4.39 -11.81 0.91
C HIS A 77 4.97 -13.13 1.45
N GLN A 78 4.14 -14.16 1.68
CA GLN A 78 4.59 -15.44 2.22
C GLN A 78 5.37 -16.29 1.20
N THR A 79 5.29 -15.95 -0.09
CA THR A 79 5.92 -16.70 -1.19
C THR A 79 6.89 -15.85 -2.03
N LEU A 80 7.35 -14.71 -1.51
CA LEU A 80 8.33 -13.80 -2.14
C LEU A 80 9.76 -13.98 -1.62
#